data_AF-A0AAD5AQU2-F1
#
_entry.id   AF-A0AAD5AQU2-F1
#
_cell.length_a   1.000
_cell.length_b   1.000
_cell.length_c   1.000
_cell.angle_alpha   90.00
_cell.angle_beta   90.00
_cell.angle_gamma   90.00
#
_symmetry.space_group_name_H-M   'P 1'
#
loop_
_entity.id
_entity.type
_entity.pdbx_description
1 polymer ?
#
loop_
_entity_poly.entity_id
_entity_poly.type
_entity_poly.pdbx_seq_one_letter_code
_entity_poly.pdbx_strand_id
1 'polypeptide(L)'
;MDVVREDMQVVGLKEADVEDRVKMGVVLWRPPNGGSRKKMIYDTLYPFCPTGDPDGRIPDMKDSDVISVFRLQTPVWEFKYGDLLGKFHIMHDAIGFASSDTGRNYTMEWYELFQLGNCTFPHVKEDILPPFWCNQGAACFFEGIDDVHWKQNGTLEKVGEISGKQFNDLARWVKEDNETGIYYETWTVRSDPGPNSTTWFDSYDCSQFVHCTYRKLAKLGAKLSSKTQTNYTKIYLYSGEPTYLGDDGSIFDNPPLKTLAKDIRKFYHSFQPHQSMFQFILSLIEAYEKVVLEKTFYFFYNFEYWHLPMKSPYIQITYEEVPLP
;
A
#
# COMPACT_ATOMS: atom_id res chain seq x y z
N MET A 1 -25.40 -0.12 -42.26
CA MET A 1 -25.52 0.87 -41.16
C MET A 1 -24.89 0.21 -39.97
N ASP A 2 -23.57 0.33 -39.91
CA ASP A 2 -22.72 -0.27 -38.89
C ASP A 2 -22.76 0.63 -37.65
N VAL A 3 -23.16 0.05 -36.52
CA VAL A 3 -23.07 0.69 -35.21
C VAL A 3 -21.81 0.15 -34.57
N VAL A 4 -20.81 1.03 -34.48
CA VAL A 4 -19.54 0.80 -33.79
C VAL A 4 -19.82 0.58 -32.30
N ARG A 5 -19.53 -0.62 -31.80
CA ARG A 5 -19.34 -0.88 -30.36
C ARG A 5 -17.91 -0.42 -30.03
N GLU A 6 -17.79 0.60 -29.18
CA GLU A 6 -16.52 0.88 -28.50
C GLU A 6 -16.43 -0.04 -27.29
N ASP A 7 -15.57 -1.05 -27.41
CA ASP A 7 -15.17 -1.94 -26.32
C ASP A 7 -14.26 -1.14 -25.36
N MET A 8 -14.80 -0.70 -24.22
CA MET A 8 -14.01 -0.13 -23.14
C MET A 8 -13.42 -1.29 -22.32
N GLN A 9 -12.17 -1.66 -22.61
CA GLN A 9 -11.45 -2.68 -21.86
C GLN A 9 -11.20 -2.19 -20.42
N VAL A 10 -11.60 -3.01 -19.45
CA VAL A 10 -11.15 -2.93 -18.06
C VAL A 10 -9.63 -3.11 -18.07
N VAL A 11 -8.89 -2.00 -17.94
CA VAL A 11 -7.43 -2.02 -17.79
C VAL A 11 -7.14 -2.52 -16.38
N GLY A 12 -7.12 -3.85 -16.21
CA GLY A 12 -6.39 -4.44 -15.09
C GLY A 12 -4.93 -4.03 -15.21
N LEU A 13 -4.26 -3.76 -14.09
CA LEU A 13 -2.82 -3.52 -14.01
C LEU A 13 -2.03 -4.79 -14.37
N LYS A 14 -2.17 -5.29 -15.59
CA LYS A 14 -1.16 -6.14 -16.20
C LYS A 14 -0.03 -5.21 -16.63
N GLU A 15 1.07 -5.28 -15.89
CA GLU A 15 2.38 -4.76 -16.28
C GLU A 15 2.36 -3.32 -16.81
N ALA A 16 1.90 -2.37 -16.00
CA ALA A 16 2.26 -0.97 -16.24
C ALA A 16 3.75 -0.80 -15.88
N ASP A 17 4.60 -0.83 -16.90
CA ASP A 17 5.95 -0.25 -16.85
C ASP A 17 5.85 1.19 -16.32
N VAL A 18 6.90 1.67 -15.67
CA VAL A 18 6.95 2.96 -14.95
C VAL A 18 6.42 4.13 -15.82
N GLU A 19 6.52 4.05 -17.14
CA GLU A 19 6.01 5.05 -18.10
C GLU A 19 4.48 5.26 -18.09
N ASP A 20 3.67 4.24 -17.80
CA ASP A 20 2.21 4.39 -17.82
C ASP A 20 1.65 5.09 -16.55
N ARG A 21 2.44 5.17 -15.48
CA ARG A 21 2.08 5.81 -14.21
C ARG A 21 2.31 7.33 -14.19
N VAL A 22 3.04 7.87 -15.18
CA VAL A 22 3.51 9.27 -15.22
C VAL A 22 2.43 10.27 -15.66
N LYS A 23 1.27 9.82 -16.15
CA LYS A 23 0.24 10.70 -16.76
C LYS A 23 -0.76 11.35 -15.79
N MET A 24 -0.71 11.07 -14.50
CA MET A 24 -1.67 11.62 -13.54
C MET A 24 -1.00 12.65 -12.63
N GLY A 25 -1.57 13.86 -12.59
CA GLY A 25 -0.99 15.04 -11.91
C GLY A 25 -0.53 14.75 -10.48
N VAL A 26 0.78 14.66 -10.32
CA VAL A 26 1.49 14.30 -9.08
C VAL A 26 1.58 15.51 -8.15
N VAL A 27 0.99 15.43 -6.95
CA VAL A 27 1.44 16.25 -5.82
C VAL A 27 2.50 15.46 -5.08
N LEU A 28 3.76 15.72 -5.43
CA LEU A 28 4.94 15.13 -4.79
C LEU A 28 4.95 15.46 -3.29
N TRP A 29 5.24 14.48 -2.45
CA TRP A 29 5.85 14.77 -1.16
C TRP A 29 7.30 15.23 -1.43
N ARG A 30 7.56 16.53 -1.27
CA ARG A 30 8.92 17.07 -1.14
C ARG A 30 9.09 17.56 0.29
N PRO A 31 10.15 17.18 1.02
CA PRO A 31 10.54 17.90 2.22
C PRO A 31 10.85 19.36 1.81
N PRO A 32 10.22 20.38 2.43
CA PRO A 32 10.22 21.72 1.89
C PRO A 32 11.55 22.44 2.14
N ASN A 33 12.43 22.47 1.14
CA ASN A 33 13.39 23.54 0.98
C ASN A 33 12.67 24.78 0.43
N GLY A 34 12.26 25.67 1.35
CA GLY A 34 12.00 27.09 1.08
C GLY A 34 10.93 27.42 0.03
N GLY A 35 9.65 27.38 0.42
CA GLY A 35 8.57 27.94 -0.39
C GLY A 35 7.19 27.74 0.23
N SER A 36 6.56 28.84 0.67
CA SER A 36 5.18 29.01 1.17
C SER A 36 4.47 27.76 1.74
N ARG A 37 4.46 27.68 3.07
CA ARG A 37 3.68 26.74 3.90
C ARG A 37 2.20 26.71 3.47
N LYS A 38 1.79 25.76 2.63
CA LYS A 38 0.47 25.16 2.79
C LYS A 38 0.60 24.23 4.00
N LYS A 39 0.10 24.72 5.13
CA LYS A 39 0.06 24.05 6.43
C LYS A 39 -0.50 22.63 6.23
N MET A 40 0.33 21.59 6.34
CA MET A 40 -0.17 20.23 6.56
C MET A 40 -1.02 20.28 7.83
N ILE A 41 -2.28 19.86 7.73
CA ILE A 41 -3.26 20.00 8.82
C ILE A 41 -3.17 18.82 9.80
N TYR A 42 -2.34 17.81 9.51
CA TYR A 42 -2.28 16.57 10.30
C TYR A 42 -0.86 16.33 10.82
N ASP A 43 -0.75 16.37 12.14
CA ASP A 43 0.42 15.88 12.86
C ASP A 43 0.35 14.34 12.89
N THR A 44 1.42 13.69 12.44
CA THR A 44 1.59 12.25 12.65
C THR A 44 1.89 11.99 14.12
N LEU A 45 1.18 11.07 14.77
CA LEU A 45 1.51 10.68 16.14
C LEU A 45 2.90 10.05 16.24
N TYR A 46 3.31 9.36 15.18
CA TYR A 46 4.65 8.79 15.00
C TYR A 46 5.24 9.27 13.69
N PRO A 47 6.46 9.83 13.68
CA PRO A 47 7.10 10.32 12.46
C PRO A 47 7.37 9.15 11.49
N PHE A 48 7.14 9.41 10.20
CA PHE A 48 7.56 8.50 9.13
C PHE A 48 9.10 8.46 9.05
N CYS A 49 9.64 7.25 8.93
CA CYS A 49 11.06 6.96 8.71
C CYS A 49 12.03 7.73 9.64
N PRO A 50 11.89 7.61 10.98
CA PRO A 50 12.58 8.48 11.94
C PRO A 50 14.10 8.36 11.91
N THR A 51 14.63 7.21 11.52
CA THR A 51 16.07 6.91 11.43
C THR A 51 16.57 6.82 10.00
N GLY A 52 15.71 7.11 9.01
CA GLY A 52 16.11 7.19 7.61
C GLY A 52 16.99 8.41 7.35
N ASP A 53 17.72 8.34 6.24
CA ASP A 53 18.45 9.51 5.76
C ASP A 53 17.46 10.66 5.44
N PRO A 54 17.63 11.87 5.99
CA PRO A 54 16.69 12.98 5.79
C PRO A 54 16.52 13.42 4.33
N ASP A 55 17.51 13.15 3.48
CA ASP A 55 17.47 13.41 2.04
C ASP A 55 17.03 12.18 1.23
N GLY A 56 16.64 11.08 1.91
CA GLY A 56 16.24 9.82 1.28
C GLY A 56 17.37 9.13 0.53
N ARG A 57 18.64 9.36 0.94
CA ARG A 57 19.80 8.79 0.25
C ARG A 57 19.99 7.32 0.61
N ILE A 58 20.21 6.52 -0.41
CA ILE A 58 20.69 5.14 -0.29
C ILE A 58 22.20 5.18 -0.58
N PRO A 59 23.06 4.60 0.27
CA PRO A 59 24.51 4.64 0.08
C PRO A 59 24.94 3.85 -1.15
N ASP A 60 25.93 4.37 -1.89
CA ASP A 60 26.54 3.63 -2.99
C ASP A 60 27.43 2.50 -2.46
N MET A 61 27.25 1.30 -3.02
CA MET A 61 28.09 0.13 -2.74
C MET A 61 29.20 0.03 -3.78
N LYS A 62 30.35 -0.52 -3.40
CA LYS A 62 31.39 -0.86 -4.37
C LYS A 62 30.87 -1.96 -5.30
N ASP A 63 31.06 -1.83 -6.62
CA ASP A 63 30.51 -2.79 -7.59
C ASP A 63 30.85 -4.27 -7.29
N SER A 64 32.05 -4.52 -6.74
CA SER A 64 32.54 -5.85 -6.39
C SER A 64 32.10 -6.37 -5.02
N ASP A 65 31.40 -5.56 -4.21
CA ASP A 65 30.92 -5.98 -2.89
C ASP A 65 29.92 -7.12 -3.02
N VAL A 66 29.82 -7.95 -1.98
CA VAL A 66 28.83 -9.01 -1.85
C VAL A 66 27.82 -8.58 -0.79
N ILE A 67 26.60 -8.28 -1.24
CA ILE A 67 25.49 -7.84 -0.41
C ILE A 67 24.57 -9.03 -0.14
N SER A 68 24.46 -9.45 1.13
CA SER A 68 23.46 -10.42 1.54
C SER A 68 22.07 -9.78 1.56
N VAL A 69 21.08 -10.45 0.99
CA VAL A 69 19.68 -10.00 0.96
C VAL A 69 18.86 -10.84 1.94
N PHE A 70 18.05 -10.18 2.76
CA PHE A 70 17.24 -10.79 3.80
C PHE A 70 15.75 -10.51 3.58
N ARG A 71 14.93 -11.53 3.76
CA ARG A 71 13.49 -11.39 3.98
C ARG A 71 13.25 -11.05 5.44
N LEU A 72 12.58 -9.93 5.66
CA LEU A 72 12.20 -9.44 6.98
C LEU A 72 10.68 -9.38 7.06
N GLN A 73 10.12 -9.96 8.11
CA GLN A 73 8.68 -9.93 8.35
C GLN A 73 8.41 -9.92 9.85
N THR A 74 7.45 -9.14 10.31
CA THR A 74 7.08 -9.05 11.73
C THR A 74 5.61 -8.66 11.89
N PRO A 75 4.92 -8.95 13.00
CA PRO A 75 3.54 -8.51 13.18
C PRO A 75 3.39 -6.98 13.10
N VAL A 76 2.33 -6.53 12.42
CA VAL A 76 1.98 -5.11 12.34
C VAL A 76 1.74 -4.55 13.74
N TRP A 77 2.21 -3.32 14.00
CA TRP A 77 2.01 -2.58 15.25
C TRP A 77 2.43 -3.35 16.52
N GLU A 78 3.47 -4.16 16.44
CA GLU A 78 4.04 -4.89 17.59
C GLU A 78 4.32 -3.95 18.78
N PHE A 79 4.80 -2.73 18.51
CA PHE A 79 5.06 -1.72 19.55
C PHE A 79 3.82 -1.32 20.37
N LYS A 80 2.61 -1.48 19.82
CA LYS A 80 1.35 -1.09 20.47
C LYS A 80 0.56 -2.29 20.98
N TYR A 81 0.57 -3.40 20.24
CA TYR A 81 -0.30 -4.55 20.50
C TYR A 81 0.46 -5.87 20.74
N GLY A 82 1.79 -5.85 20.75
CA GLY A 82 2.62 -7.05 20.90
C GLY A 82 2.38 -8.07 19.78
N ASP A 83 2.32 -9.35 20.13
CA ASP A 83 2.16 -10.47 19.19
C ASP A 83 0.72 -10.68 18.68
N LEU A 84 -0.25 -9.86 19.12
CA LEU A 84 -1.67 -10.11 18.88
C LEU A 84 -2.01 -10.15 17.39
N LEU A 85 -1.54 -9.18 16.61
CA LEU A 85 -1.81 -9.13 15.17
C LEU A 85 -1.08 -10.24 14.40
N GLY A 86 0.03 -10.74 14.95
CA GLY A 86 0.74 -11.92 14.43
C GLY A 86 -0.09 -13.20 14.55
N LYS A 87 -0.92 -13.33 15.59
CA LYS A 87 -1.87 -14.45 15.74
C LYS A 87 -2.98 -14.46 14.68
N PHE A 88 -3.24 -13.31 14.06
CA PHE A 88 -4.15 -13.17 12.92
C PHE A 88 -3.41 -13.08 11.58
N HIS A 89 -2.09 -13.30 11.59
CA HIS A 89 -1.21 -13.21 10.43
C HIS A 89 -1.32 -11.89 9.68
N ILE A 90 -1.39 -10.78 10.41
CA ILE A 90 -1.28 -9.42 9.85
C ILE A 90 0.16 -8.97 10.07
N MET A 91 0.97 -9.09 9.02
CA MET A 91 2.41 -8.93 9.04
C MET A 91 2.84 -7.68 8.25
N HIS A 92 3.90 -7.04 8.72
CA HIS A 92 4.67 -6.00 8.04
C HIS A 92 5.87 -6.64 7.36
N ASP A 93 6.14 -6.24 6.13
CA ASP A 93 7.18 -6.82 5.28
C ASP A 93 8.26 -5.80 4.94
N ALA A 94 9.51 -6.25 4.97
CA ALA A 94 10.68 -5.44 4.66
C ALA A 94 11.80 -6.28 4.01
N ILE A 95 12.83 -5.60 3.52
CA ILE A 95 14.03 -6.23 2.95
C ILE A 95 15.26 -5.74 3.69
N GLY A 96 16.08 -6.68 4.14
CA GLY A 96 17.38 -6.40 4.75
C GLY A 96 18.51 -6.54 3.73
N PHE A 97 19.54 -5.71 3.89
CA PHE A 97 20.78 -5.78 3.12
C PHE A 97 21.98 -5.79 4.06
N ALA A 98 23.00 -6.61 3.83
CA ALA A 98 24.25 -6.54 4.58
C ALA A 98 25.46 -6.60 3.65
N SER A 99 26.32 -5.59 3.74
CA SER A 99 27.54 -5.44 2.95
C SER A 99 28.69 -6.22 3.57
N SER A 100 29.39 -7.02 2.77
CA SER A 100 30.56 -7.77 3.22
C SER A 100 31.80 -6.87 3.33
N ASP A 101 31.93 -5.88 2.44
CA ASP A 101 33.05 -4.95 2.42
C ASP A 101 33.02 -3.97 3.62
N THR A 102 31.84 -3.44 3.96
CA THR A 102 31.70 -2.44 5.03
C THR A 102 31.33 -3.03 6.39
N GLY A 103 30.80 -4.26 6.41
CA GLY A 103 30.23 -4.90 7.60
C GLY A 103 28.92 -4.27 8.10
N ARG A 104 28.39 -3.27 7.38
CA ARG A 104 27.12 -2.60 7.73
C ARG A 104 25.93 -3.35 7.16
N ASN A 105 24.80 -3.20 7.82
CA ASN A 105 23.52 -3.69 7.33
C ASN A 105 22.47 -2.57 7.34
N TYR A 106 21.41 -2.79 6.57
CA TYR A 106 20.40 -1.81 6.27
C TYR A 106 19.05 -2.48 6.17
N THR A 107 18.00 -1.76 6.51
CA THR A 107 16.62 -2.17 6.34
C THR A 107 15.94 -1.23 5.34
N MET A 108 15.19 -1.82 4.42
CA MET A 108 14.38 -1.12 3.44
C MET A 108 12.92 -1.55 3.58
N GLU A 109 12.07 -0.57 3.82
CA GLU A 109 10.63 -0.75 4.02
C GLU A 109 9.87 0.17 3.07
N TRP A 110 8.58 -0.07 2.91
CA TRP A 110 7.68 0.86 2.24
C TRP A 110 6.36 0.86 3.00
N TYR A 111 5.97 2.01 3.56
CA TYR A 111 4.79 2.09 4.43
C TYR A 111 4.21 3.51 4.45
N GLU A 112 3.12 3.66 5.19
CA GLU A 112 2.30 4.87 5.24
C GLU A 112 3.00 6.02 5.94
N LEU A 113 2.97 7.21 5.34
CA LEU A 113 3.43 8.43 5.98
C LEU A 113 2.57 8.79 7.20
N PHE A 114 1.27 8.50 7.10
CA PHE A 114 0.25 8.90 8.07
C PHE A 114 -0.48 7.72 8.70
N GLN A 115 0.17 6.55 8.80
CA GLN A 115 -0.41 5.31 9.34
C GLN A 115 -1.55 4.70 8.51
N LEU A 116 -1.70 3.36 8.59
CA LEU A 116 -2.65 2.55 7.81
C LEU A 116 -4.08 3.12 7.75
N GLY A 117 -4.65 3.53 8.89
CA GLY A 117 -6.04 4.01 8.93
C GLY A 117 -6.32 5.20 8.02
N ASN A 118 -5.36 6.12 7.88
CA ASN A 118 -5.49 7.31 7.02
C ASN A 118 -5.26 6.98 5.53
N CYS A 119 -4.64 5.83 5.24
CA CYS A 119 -4.49 5.30 3.88
C CYS A 119 -5.70 4.47 3.45
N THR A 120 -6.39 3.80 4.39
CA THR A 120 -7.55 2.97 4.07
C THR A 120 -8.86 3.77 3.97
N PHE A 121 -9.03 4.81 4.79
CA PHE A 121 -10.23 5.63 4.80
C PHE A 121 -9.91 7.13 4.85
N PRO A 122 -10.65 7.98 4.10
CA PRO A 122 -10.40 9.41 4.06
C PRO A 122 -10.93 10.09 5.32
N HIS A 123 -10.52 11.33 5.55
CA HIS A 123 -11.14 12.22 6.51
C HIS A 123 -12.37 12.92 5.93
N VAL A 124 -13.50 12.86 6.64
CA VAL A 124 -14.72 13.59 6.27
C VAL A 124 -14.85 14.84 7.14
N LYS A 125 -14.81 16.02 6.50
CA LYS A 125 -15.02 17.31 7.18
C LYS A 125 -16.30 18.00 6.70
N GLU A 126 -16.89 18.82 7.55
CA GLU A 126 -18.13 19.55 7.21
C GLU A 126 -17.91 20.64 6.16
N ASP A 127 -16.73 21.27 6.16
CA ASP A 127 -16.36 22.42 5.32
C ASP A 127 -15.71 22.04 3.98
N ILE A 128 -15.35 20.76 3.80
CA ILE A 128 -14.75 20.24 2.56
C ILE A 128 -15.71 19.23 1.96
N LEU A 129 -16.13 19.42 0.70
CA LEU A 129 -17.12 18.58 0.04
C LEU A 129 -16.59 17.17 -0.29
N PRO A 130 -15.47 17.00 -1.02
CA PRO A 130 -14.86 15.69 -1.18
C PRO A 130 -14.24 15.17 0.12
N PRO A 131 -14.31 13.86 0.41
CA PRO A 131 -13.48 13.24 1.44
C PRO A 131 -11.99 13.49 1.19
N PHE A 132 -11.26 13.87 2.23
CA PHE A 132 -9.85 14.26 2.12
C PHE A 132 -8.92 13.10 2.48
N TRP A 133 -8.04 12.69 1.56
CA TRP A 133 -7.15 11.56 1.76
C TRP A 133 -5.76 11.97 2.27
N CYS A 134 -5.27 11.21 3.24
CA CYS A 134 -3.88 11.24 3.71
C CYS A 134 -3.21 9.89 3.45
N ASN A 135 -3.35 9.40 2.22
CA ASN A 135 -2.99 8.04 1.84
C ASN A 135 -1.60 7.92 1.20
N GLN A 136 -0.67 8.81 1.55
CA GLN A 136 0.68 8.73 0.98
C GLN A 136 1.48 7.59 1.62
N GLY A 137 2.20 6.85 0.79
CA GLY A 137 3.20 5.87 1.20
C GLY A 137 4.54 6.17 0.52
N ALA A 138 5.64 5.74 1.14
CA ALA A 138 6.96 5.93 0.58
C ALA A 138 7.95 4.87 1.07
N ALA A 139 9.03 4.71 0.32
CA ALA A 139 10.16 3.90 0.72
C ALA A 139 10.92 4.56 1.88
N CYS A 140 11.30 3.75 2.87
CA CYS A 140 12.16 4.12 3.99
C CYS A 140 13.40 3.24 3.98
N PHE A 141 14.58 3.83 3.96
CA PHE A 141 15.86 3.13 4.00
C PHE A 141 16.70 3.66 5.16
N PHE A 142 17.16 2.76 6.04
CA PHE A 142 17.95 3.14 7.22
C PHE A 142 19.01 2.08 7.56
N GLU A 143 20.05 2.51 8.28
CA GLU A 143 21.12 1.64 8.76
C GLU A 143 20.66 0.82 9.97
N GLY A 144 21.01 -0.46 9.99
CA GLY A 144 20.62 -1.42 11.04
C GLY A 144 19.55 -2.41 10.59
N ILE A 145 19.74 -3.68 10.95
CA ILE A 145 18.68 -4.70 11.01
C ILE A 145 18.49 -5.02 12.50
N ASP A 146 17.31 -4.74 13.05
CA ASP A 146 16.97 -5.07 14.43
C ASP A 146 16.59 -6.56 14.54
N ASP A 147 17.58 -7.39 14.82
CA ASP A 147 17.43 -8.84 14.97
C ASP A 147 16.28 -9.24 15.92
N VAL A 148 16.06 -8.50 17.02
CA VAL A 148 15.03 -8.85 17.99
C VAL A 148 13.65 -8.60 17.39
N HIS A 149 13.46 -7.43 16.79
CA HIS A 149 12.20 -7.06 16.14
C HIS A 149 11.76 -8.05 15.06
N TRP A 150 12.70 -8.54 14.24
CA TRP A 150 12.38 -9.43 13.14
C TRP A 150 12.35 -10.92 13.53
N LYS A 151 13.12 -11.36 14.54
CA LYS A 151 13.20 -12.79 14.92
C LYS A 151 12.24 -13.19 16.03
N GLN A 152 11.85 -12.29 16.92
CA GLN A 152 11.11 -12.68 18.12
C GLN A 152 9.73 -13.24 17.78
N ASN A 153 8.98 -12.54 16.92
CA ASN A 153 7.62 -12.90 16.52
C ASN A 153 7.43 -12.97 15.00
N GLY A 154 8.53 -12.97 14.24
CA GLY A 154 8.55 -12.76 12.80
C GLY A 154 9.50 -13.70 12.05
N THR A 155 9.99 -13.24 10.90
CA THR A 155 11.02 -13.91 10.11
C THR A 155 12.17 -12.97 9.80
N LEU A 156 13.39 -13.45 10.03
CA LEU A 156 14.63 -12.90 9.48
C LEU A 156 15.37 -14.03 8.79
N GLU A 157 15.34 -14.05 7.46
CA GLU A 157 15.93 -15.12 6.65
C GLU A 157 16.80 -14.54 5.53
N LYS A 158 18.04 -15.01 5.39
CA LYS A 158 18.87 -14.70 4.22
C LYS A 158 18.32 -15.45 3.01
N VAL A 159 17.86 -14.71 2.01
CA VAL A 159 17.23 -15.26 0.80
C VAL A 159 18.12 -15.20 -0.44
N GLY A 160 19.26 -14.50 -0.38
CA GLY A 160 20.19 -14.46 -1.50
C GLY A 160 21.40 -13.58 -1.27
N GLU A 161 22.17 -13.42 -2.33
CA GLU A 161 23.31 -12.50 -2.42
C GLU A 161 23.28 -11.79 -3.77
N ILE A 162 23.69 -10.52 -3.76
CA ILE A 162 23.81 -9.69 -4.95
C ILE A 162 25.16 -8.94 -4.93
N SER A 163 25.61 -8.51 -6.08
CA SER A 163 26.76 -7.61 -6.19
C SER A 163 26.39 -6.18 -5.74
N GLY A 164 27.37 -5.40 -5.31
CA GLY A 164 27.17 -3.97 -5.04
C GLY A 164 26.67 -3.21 -6.27
N LYS A 165 27.05 -3.62 -7.48
CA LYS A 165 26.50 -3.07 -8.72
C LYS A 165 24.99 -3.29 -8.82
N GLN A 166 24.51 -4.51 -8.58
CA GLN A 166 23.07 -4.83 -8.59
C GLN A 166 22.33 -4.05 -7.50
N PHE A 167 22.93 -3.86 -6.32
CA PHE A 167 22.38 -3.02 -5.26
C PHE A 167 22.22 -1.57 -5.72
N ASN A 168 23.25 -0.97 -6.34
CA ASN A 168 23.18 0.42 -6.84
C ASN A 168 22.13 0.56 -7.96
N ASP A 169 22.02 -0.43 -8.85
CA ASP A 169 21.00 -0.47 -9.90
C ASP A 169 19.59 -0.57 -9.29
N LEU A 170 19.42 -1.35 -8.21
CA LEU A 170 18.18 -1.41 -7.44
C LEU A 170 17.88 -0.07 -6.76
N ALA A 171 18.85 0.56 -6.10
CA ALA A 171 18.69 1.82 -5.38
C ALA A 171 18.16 2.94 -6.28
N ARG A 172 18.63 3.00 -7.54
CA ARG A 172 18.10 3.94 -8.54
C ARG A 172 16.64 3.65 -8.88
N TRP A 173 16.30 2.38 -9.07
CA TRP A 173 14.91 1.98 -9.31
C TRP A 173 13.99 2.30 -8.12
N VAL A 174 14.44 2.08 -6.88
CA VAL A 174 13.67 2.43 -5.68
C VAL A 174 13.38 3.92 -5.65
N LYS A 175 14.34 4.76 -6.03
CA LYS A 175 14.13 6.21 -6.11
C LYS A 175 13.07 6.58 -7.16
N GLU A 176 13.10 5.96 -8.34
CA GLU A 176 12.11 6.16 -9.40
C GLU A 176 10.71 5.67 -8.97
N ASP A 177 10.63 4.52 -8.31
CA ASP A 177 9.38 3.97 -7.76
C ASP A 177 8.81 4.91 -6.68
N ASN A 178 9.65 5.46 -5.80
CA ASN A 178 9.22 6.41 -4.77
C ASN A 178 8.73 7.76 -5.33
N GLU A 179 9.10 8.11 -6.55
CA GLU A 179 8.62 9.32 -7.24
C GLU A 179 7.29 9.08 -7.99
N THR A 180 6.93 7.82 -8.26
CA THR A 180 5.77 7.44 -9.10
C THR A 180 4.67 6.68 -8.33
N GLY A 181 5.03 5.85 -7.36
CA GLY A 181 4.13 5.10 -6.47
C GLY A 181 3.85 5.85 -5.17
N ILE A 182 3.14 6.98 -5.27
CA ILE A 182 3.03 7.96 -4.16
C ILE A 182 1.90 7.69 -3.16
N TYR A 183 1.03 6.72 -3.41
CA TYR A 183 -0.13 6.43 -2.57
C TYR A 183 -0.18 4.97 -2.15
N TYR A 184 -0.61 4.73 -0.92
CA TYR A 184 -0.82 3.42 -0.32
C TYR A 184 -2.25 2.96 -0.59
N GLU A 185 -2.40 1.74 -1.09
CA GLU A 185 -3.69 1.08 -1.25
C GLU A 185 -3.72 -0.22 -0.45
N THR A 186 -4.71 -0.33 0.44
CA THR A 186 -4.89 -1.45 1.36
C THR A 186 -5.58 -2.64 0.70
N TRP A 187 -6.55 -2.38 -0.18
CA TRP A 187 -7.48 -3.39 -0.64
C TRP A 187 -7.02 -4.02 -1.96
N THR A 188 -6.91 -5.35 -1.98
CA THR A 188 -6.99 -6.10 -3.23
C THR A 188 -8.44 -6.47 -3.47
N VAL A 189 -9.00 -6.14 -4.64
CA VAL A 189 -10.40 -6.40 -4.95
C VAL A 189 -10.50 -7.54 -5.97
N ARG A 190 -11.22 -8.62 -5.62
CA ARG A 190 -11.36 -9.83 -6.44
C ARG A 190 -12.82 -10.19 -6.70
N SER A 191 -13.06 -10.97 -7.74
CA SER A 191 -14.40 -11.46 -8.05
C SER A 191 -14.92 -12.47 -7.03
N ASP A 192 -14.03 -13.35 -6.55
CA ASP A 192 -14.32 -14.52 -5.73
C ASP A 192 -13.04 -14.95 -4.96
N PRO A 193 -13.14 -15.76 -3.89
CA PRO A 193 -11.96 -16.27 -3.14
C PRO A 193 -11.20 -17.40 -3.86
N GLY A 194 -11.73 -17.94 -4.96
CA GLY A 194 -11.15 -19.07 -5.65
C GLY A 194 -9.88 -18.73 -6.46
N PRO A 195 -9.06 -19.73 -6.81
CA PRO A 195 -7.82 -19.53 -7.57
C PRO A 195 -8.04 -18.96 -8.98
N ASN A 196 -9.23 -19.13 -9.55
CA ASN A 196 -9.59 -18.64 -10.90
C ASN A 196 -10.35 -17.31 -10.87
N SER A 197 -10.32 -16.58 -9.75
CA SER A 197 -11.02 -15.29 -9.64
C SER A 197 -10.37 -14.23 -10.52
N THR A 198 -11.18 -13.32 -11.03
CA THR A 198 -10.67 -12.08 -11.64
C THR A 198 -10.24 -11.11 -10.54
N THR A 199 -9.02 -10.58 -10.63
CA THR A 199 -8.59 -9.42 -9.84
C THR A 199 -9.04 -8.15 -10.55
N TRP A 200 -9.81 -7.32 -9.85
CA TRP A 200 -10.26 -6.03 -10.34
C TRP A 200 -9.23 -4.94 -10.05
N PHE A 201 -8.71 -4.93 -8.82
CA PHE A 201 -7.71 -3.97 -8.35
C PHE A 201 -6.69 -4.66 -7.47
N ASP A 202 -5.42 -4.31 -7.65
CA ASP A 202 -4.32 -4.73 -6.77
C ASP A 202 -4.06 -3.68 -5.70
N SER A 203 -3.76 -4.14 -4.49
CA SER A 203 -3.20 -3.32 -3.42
C SER A 203 -1.82 -2.78 -3.81
N TYR A 204 -1.42 -1.71 -3.12
CA TYR A 204 -0.07 -1.16 -3.16
C TYR A 204 0.35 -0.86 -1.73
N ASP A 205 0.90 -1.88 -1.09
CA ASP A 205 1.28 -1.95 0.32
C ASP A 205 2.74 -2.40 0.48
N CYS A 206 3.20 -2.55 1.73
CA CYS A 206 4.53 -3.03 2.06
C CYS A 206 4.87 -4.36 1.37
N SER A 207 3.95 -5.33 1.40
CA SER A 207 4.15 -6.65 0.79
C SER A 207 4.34 -6.53 -0.73
N GLN A 208 3.55 -5.69 -1.38
CA GLN A 208 3.63 -5.49 -2.82
C GLN A 208 4.94 -4.80 -3.23
N PHE A 209 5.41 -3.83 -2.46
CA PHE A 209 6.73 -3.22 -2.66
C PHE A 209 7.87 -4.24 -2.54
N VAL A 210 7.82 -5.10 -1.51
CA VAL A 210 8.80 -6.17 -1.31
C VAL A 210 8.81 -7.12 -2.52
N HIS A 211 7.64 -7.52 -3.02
CA HIS A 211 7.55 -8.35 -4.22
C HIS A 211 8.07 -7.66 -5.49
N CYS A 212 7.76 -6.38 -5.69
CA CYS A 212 8.31 -5.59 -6.79
C CYS A 212 9.84 -5.53 -6.71
N THR A 213 10.39 -5.36 -5.52
CA THR A 213 11.83 -5.34 -5.28
C THR A 213 12.47 -6.70 -5.59
N TYR A 214 11.90 -7.81 -5.11
CA TYR A 214 12.44 -9.13 -5.43
C TYR A 214 12.38 -9.43 -6.93
N ARG A 215 11.30 -9.05 -7.62
CA ARG A 215 11.21 -9.18 -9.09
C ARG A 215 12.26 -8.31 -9.79
N LYS A 216 12.50 -7.10 -9.30
CA LYS A 216 13.55 -6.22 -9.84
C LYS A 216 14.93 -6.85 -9.65
N LEU A 217 15.21 -7.40 -8.47
CA LEU A 217 16.46 -8.12 -8.20
C LEU A 217 16.64 -9.33 -9.13
N ALA A 218 15.60 -10.14 -9.34
CA ALA A 218 15.63 -11.25 -10.28
C ALA A 218 15.90 -10.79 -11.72
N LYS A 219 15.25 -9.69 -12.18
CA LYS A 219 15.54 -9.05 -13.48
C LYS A 219 16.99 -8.56 -13.59
N LEU A 220 17.60 -8.14 -12.49
CA LEU A 220 19.01 -7.76 -12.40
C LEU A 220 19.95 -8.99 -12.29
N GLY A 221 19.43 -10.21 -12.30
CA GLY A 221 20.19 -11.47 -12.27
C GLY A 221 20.46 -12.05 -10.88
N ALA A 222 19.80 -11.54 -9.83
CA ALA A 222 19.88 -12.12 -8.50
C ALA A 222 19.19 -13.50 -8.48
N LYS A 223 19.75 -14.43 -7.71
CA LYS A 223 19.14 -15.74 -7.45
C LYS A 223 18.65 -15.76 -6.02
N LEU A 224 17.33 -15.65 -5.84
CA LEU A 224 16.70 -15.65 -4.54
C LEU A 224 16.12 -17.04 -4.26
N SER A 225 16.28 -17.52 -3.03
CA SER A 225 15.72 -18.78 -2.57
C SER A 225 15.43 -18.71 -1.09
N SER A 226 14.32 -19.31 -0.69
CA SER A 226 13.89 -19.41 0.70
C SER A 226 13.86 -20.87 1.12
N LYS A 227 14.28 -21.16 2.35
CA LYS A 227 14.13 -22.48 2.97
C LYS A 227 12.73 -22.67 3.55
N THR A 228 12.03 -21.56 3.81
CA THR A 228 10.68 -21.53 4.36
C THR A 228 9.67 -21.03 3.33
N GLN A 229 8.40 -21.39 3.53
CA GLN A 229 7.31 -20.88 2.70
C GLN A 229 7.20 -19.35 2.85
N THR A 230 7.17 -18.63 1.73
CA THR A 230 7.12 -17.16 1.74
C THR A 230 5.68 -16.70 1.70
N ASN A 231 5.07 -16.56 2.87
CA ASN A 231 3.69 -16.11 3.01
C ASN A 231 3.61 -14.61 3.31
N TYR A 232 2.53 -13.99 2.83
CA TYR A 232 2.27 -12.56 2.96
C TYR A 232 0.82 -12.32 3.33
N THR A 233 0.58 -11.28 4.11
CA THR A 233 -0.78 -10.85 4.46
C THR A 233 -1.43 -10.23 3.23
N LYS A 234 -2.64 -10.67 2.90
CA LYS A 234 -3.48 -10.04 1.87
C LYS A 234 -4.84 -9.71 2.45
N ILE A 235 -5.31 -8.50 2.16
CA ILE A 235 -6.63 -8.01 2.60
C ILE A 235 -7.50 -7.89 1.35
N TYR A 236 -8.50 -8.76 1.28
CA TYR A 236 -9.37 -8.89 0.12
C TYR A 236 -10.73 -8.25 0.34
N LEU A 237 -11.19 -7.50 -0.66
CA LEU A 237 -12.61 -7.23 -0.90
C LEU A 237 -13.11 -8.15 -2.01
N TYR A 238 -14.29 -8.74 -1.83
CA TYR A 238 -14.94 -9.53 -2.88
C TYR A 238 -16.12 -8.79 -3.48
N SER A 239 -16.12 -8.65 -4.79
CA SER A 239 -17.11 -7.85 -5.51
C SER A 239 -17.44 -8.43 -6.89
N GLY A 240 -18.63 -8.13 -7.41
CA GLY A 240 -18.90 -8.23 -8.84
C GLY A 240 -18.06 -7.23 -9.64
N GLU A 241 -18.41 -7.03 -10.91
CA GLU A 241 -17.71 -6.07 -11.76
C GLU A 241 -17.86 -4.63 -11.20
N PRO A 242 -16.74 -3.92 -10.93
CA PRO A 242 -16.78 -2.54 -10.45
C PRO A 242 -17.41 -1.59 -11.46
N THR A 243 -18.11 -0.58 -10.96
CA THR A 243 -18.65 0.50 -11.80
C THR A 243 -17.91 1.81 -11.51
N TYR A 244 -17.35 2.43 -12.54
CA TYR A 244 -16.71 3.74 -12.43
C TYR A 244 -17.74 4.82 -12.07
N LEU A 245 -17.42 5.67 -11.09
CA LEU A 245 -18.28 6.77 -10.65
C LEU A 245 -17.76 8.15 -11.05
N GLY A 246 -16.44 8.33 -11.10
CA GLY A 246 -15.79 9.61 -11.39
C GLY A 246 -14.73 10.02 -10.36
N ASP A 247 -14.04 11.11 -10.64
CA ASP A 247 -13.14 11.82 -9.72
C ASP A 247 -13.87 12.82 -8.80
N ASP A 248 -13.10 13.53 -7.97
CA ASP A 248 -13.64 14.55 -7.07
C ASP A 248 -14.49 15.63 -7.80
N GLY A 249 -13.95 16.18 -8.90
CA GLY A 249 -14.59 17.29 -9.61
C GLY A 249 -15.87 16.87 -10.33
N SER A 250 -15.90 15.65 -10.86
CA SER A 250 -17.06 15.11 -11.58
C SER A 250 -18.21 14.70 -10.64
N ILE A 251 -17.92 14.28 -9.40
CA ILE A 251 -18.91 13.84 -8.42
C ILE A 251 -19.38 14.98 -7.51
N PHE A 252 -18.45 15.68 -6.85
CA PHE A 252 -18.80 16.60 -5.75
C PHE A 252 -19.18 18.00 -6.23
N ASP A 253 -18.70 18.42 -7.40
CA ASP A 253 -19.04 19.73 -7.98
C ASP A 253 -20.26 19.67 -8.92
N ASN A 254 -20.83 18.47 -9.13
CA ASN A 254 -21.90 18.21 -10.10
C ASN A 254 -23.28 18.14 -9.43
N PRO A 255 -24.17 19.14 -9.59
CA PRO A 255 -25.46 19.18 -8.87
C PRO A 255 -26.36 17.96 -9.10
N PRO A 256 -26.50 17.41 -10.33
CA PRO A 256 -27.14 16.11 -10.57
C PRO A 256 -26.66 14.94 -9.70
N LEU A 257 -25.38 14.90 -9.33
CA LEU A 257 -24.78 13.81 -8.55
C LEU A 257 -24.75 14.07 -7.03
N LYS A 258 -25.43 15.11 -6.56
CA LYS A 258 -25.48 15.49 -5.14
C LYS A 258 -25.93 14.35 -4.21
N THR A 259 -26.81 13.46 -4.66
CA THR A 259 -27.25 12.31 -3.87
C THR A 259 -26.12 11.28 -3.72
N LEU A 260 -25.39 10.98 -4.80
CA LEU A 260 -24.24 10.09 -4.78
C LEU A 260 -23.12 10.66 -3.89
N ALA A 261 -22.80 11.95 -4.05
CA ALA A 261 -21.80 12.64 -3.24
C ALA A 261 -22.11 12.54 -1.72
N LYS A 262 -23.40 12.68 -1.35
CA LYS A 262 -23.85 12.51 0.04
C LYS A 262 -23.71 11.07 0.52
N ASP A 263 -24.04 10.08 -0.31
CA ASP A 263 -23.96 8.67 0.06
C ASP A 263 -22.50 8.24 0.25
N ILE A 264 -21.60 8.66 -0.63
CA ILE A 264 -20.14 8.43 -0.50
C ILE A 264 -19.61 9.03 0.82
N ARG A 265 -19.96 10.29 1.12
CA ARG A 265 -19.56 10.92 2.39
C ARG A 265 -20.10 10.19 3.61
N LYS A 266 -21.37 9.78 3.57
CA LYS A 266 -21.99 9.04 4.67
C LYS A 266 -21.29 7.70 4.90
N PHE A 267 -20.99 6.97 3.82
CA PHE A 267 -20.24 5.72 3.88
C PHE A 267 -18.89 5.92 4.59
N TYR A 268 -18.08 6.89 4.18
CA TYR A 268 -16.76 7.12 4.80
C TYR A 268 -16.83 7.70 6.22
N HIS A 269 -17.94 8.35 6.59
CA HIS A 269 -18.13 8.84 7.95
C HIS A 269 -18.14 7.69 8.98
N SER A 270 -18.66 6.53 8.63
CA SER A 270 -18.70 5.35 9.48
C SER A 270 -17.32 4.73 9.74
N PHE A 271 -16.26 5.21 9.09
CA PHE A 271 -14.88 4.70 9.28
C PHE A 271 -13.92 5.73 9.90
N GLN A 272 -14.43 6.88 10.38
CA GLN A 272 -13.58 7.90 10.97
C GLN A 272 -12.91 7.42 12.28
N PRO A 273 -11.62 7.78 12.51
CA PRO A 273 -10.94 7.45 13.77
C PRO A 273 -11.49 8.28 14.95
N HIS A 274 -11.12 7.88 16.17
CA HIS A 274 -11.40 8.61 17.43
C HIS A 274 -12.87 8.83 17.78
N GLN A 275 -13.72 7.84 17.49
CA GLN A 275 -15.11 7.85 17.90
C GLN A 275 -15.29 7.46 19.38
N SER A 276 -16.30 8.02 20.03
CA SER A 276 -16.78 7.47 21.31
C SER A 276 -17.32 6.04 21.12
N MET A 277 -17.34 5.22 22.18
CA MET A 277 -17.82 3.83 22.08
C MET A 277 -19.23 3.69 21.49
N PHE A 278 -20.14 4.61 21.84
CA PHE A 278 -21.49 4.62 21.28
C PHE A 278 -21.48 4.90 19.77
N GLN A 279 -20.70 5.89 19.34
CA GLN A 279 -20.55 6.25 17.93
C GLN A 279 -19.87 5.15 17.12
N PHE A 280 -18.89 4.46 17.72
CA PHE A 280 -18.24 3.30 17.12
C PHE A 280 -19.23 2.16 16.85
N ILE A 281 -20.11 1.84 17.81
CA ILE A 281 -21.13 0.80 17.61
C ILE A 281 -22.10 1.19 16.50
N LEU A 282 -22.58 2.44 16.48
CA LEU A 282 -23.44 2.93 15.41
C LEU A 282 -22.75 2.84 14.03
N SER A 283 -21.50 3.29 13.96
CA SER A 283 -20.69 3.25 12.75
C SER A 283 -20.45 1.82 12.26
N LEU A 284 -20.24 0.87 13.16
CA LEU A 284 -20.10 -0.54 12.81
C LEU A 284 -21.40 -1.12 12.23
N ILE A 285 -22.56 -0.76 12.80
CA ILE A 285 -23.87 -1.17 12.28
C ILE A 285 -24.11 -0.58 10.89
N GLU A 286 -23.83 0.71 10.70
CA GLU A 286 -23.97 1.39 9.41
C GLU A 286 -23.04 0.79 8.34
N ALA A 287 -21.78 0.51 8.70
CA ALA A 287 -20.84 -0.16 7.81
C ALA A 287 -21.31 -1.57 7.43
N TYR A 288 -21.84 -2.34 8.40
CA TYR A 288 -22.40 -3.66 8.13
C TYR A 288 -23.63 -3.59 7.22
N GLU A 289 -24.56 -2.67 7.50
CA GLU A 289 -25.73 -2.45 6.66
C GLU A 289 -25.32 -2.14 5.21
N LYS A 290 -24.41 -1.19 5.02
CA LYS A 290 -23.97 -0.78 3.68
C LYS A 290 -23.21 -1.88 2.93
N VAL A 291 -22.22 -2.51 3.58
CA VAL A 291 -21.33 -3.46 2.93
C VAL A 291 -21.97 -4.85 2.75
N VAL A 292 -22.74 -5.32 3.73
CA VAL A 292 -23.27 -6.70 3.76
C VAL A 292 -24.73 -6.76 3.31
N LEU A 293 -25.59 -5.86 3.80
CA LEU A 293 -27.02 -5.90 3.49
C LEU A 293 -27.33 -5.23 2.15
N GLU A 294 -26.85 -4.00 1.96
CA GLU A 294 -27.00 -3.25 0.69
C GLU A 294 -26.01 -3.72 -0.37
N LYS A 295 -24.93 -4.41 0.02
CA LYS A 295 -23.87 -4.91 -0.87
C LYS A 295 -23.17 -3.80 -1.64
N THR A 296 -22.89 -2.69 -0.96
CA THR A 296 -22.25 -1.51 -1.53
C THR A 296 -20.97 -1.19 -0.78
N PHE A 297 -19.89 -0.99 -1.53
CA PHE A 297 -18.67 -0.40 -1.02
C PHE A 297 -18.20 0.68 -2.01
N TYR A 298 -17.90 1.86 -1.50
CA TYR A 298 -17.28 2.92 -2.29
C TYR A 298 -15.78 2.79 -2.17
N PHE A 299 -15.13 2.50 -3.28
CA PHE A 299 -13.70 2.27 -3.34
C PHE A 299 -13.02 3.46 -4.03
N PHE A 300 -11.93 3.95 -3.44
CA PHE A 300 -11.15 5.04 -3.99
C PHE A 300 -9.83 4.48 -4.48
N TYR A 301 -9.55 4.64 -5.76
CA TYR A 301 -8.38 4.05 -6.41
C TYR A 301 -7.92 4.97 -7.52
N ASN A 302 -6.60 5.21 -7.63
CA ASN A 302 -6.04 6.15 -8.61
C ASN A 302 -6.70 7.55 -8.60
N PHE A 303 -7.07 8.05 -7.43
CA PHE A 303 -7.77 9.33 -7.25
C PHE A 303 -9.19 9.40 -7.84
N GLU A 304 -9.81 8.23 -8.06
CA GLU A 304 -11.15 8.09 -8.61
C GLU A 304 -12.02 7.19 -7.73
N TYR A 305 -13.34 7.36 -7.82
CA TYR A 305 -14.31 6.57 -7.08
C TYR A 305 -14.93 5.48 -7.94
N TRP A 306 -15.10 4.32 -7.31
CA TRP A 306 -15.68 3.11 -7.88
C TRP A 306 -16.76 2.59 -6.95
N HIS A 307 -17.85 2.10 -7.53
CA HIS A 307 -18.84 1.31 -6.81
C HIS A 307 -18.49 -0.17 -6.93
N LEU A 308 -18.32 -0.83 -5.80
CA LEU A 308 -18.12 -2.27 -5.71
C LEU A 308 -19.44 -2.94 -5.29
N PRO A 309 -20.09 -3.71 -6.19
CA PRO A 309 -21.21 -4.57 -5.80
C PRO A 309 -20.69 -5.76 -4.99
N MET A 310 -20.77 -5.67 -3.66
CA MET A 310 -20.09 -6.61 -2.76
C MET A 310 -20.68 -8.02 -2.83
N LYS A 311 -19.80 -9.02 -2.73
CA LYS A 311 -20.13 -10.45 -2.75
C LYS A 311 -19.55 -11.13 -1.53
N SER A 312 -20.29 -12.10 -0.96
CA SER A 312 -19.77 -12.96 0.12
C SER A 312 -18.45 -13.65 -0.31
N PRO A 313 -17.42 -13.72 0.56
CA PRO A 313 -17.42 -13.41 1.99
C PRO A 313 -17.20 -11.92 2.35
N TYR A 314 -17.34 -11.02 1.38
CA TYR A 314 -17.24 -9.55 1.48
C TYR A 314 -15.83 -9.06 1.77
N ILE A 315 -15.27 -9.42 2.92
CA ILE A 315 -13.92 -9.06 3.36
C ILE A 315 -13.24 -10.31 3.88
N GLN A 316 -12.00 -10.54 3.48
CA GLN A 316 -11.19 -11.64 4.01
C GLN A 316 -9.73 -11.21 4.16
N ILE A 317 -9.14 -11.57 5.29
CA ILE A 317 -7.69 -11.45 5.50
C ILE A 317 -7.12 -12.86 5.32
N THR A 318 -6.14 -13.01 4.43
CA THR A 318 -5.42 -14.26 4.21
C THR A 318 -3.94 -14.10 4.46
N TYR A 319 -3.28 -15.22 4.71
CA TYR A 319 -1.83 -15.32 4.80
C TYR A 319 -1.35 -16.40 3.85
N GLU A 320 -1.10 -15.99 2.62
CA GLU A 320 -0.95 -16.89 1.48
C GLU A 320 0.46 -16.86 0.92
N GLU A 321 0.86 -17.98 0.33
CA GLU A 321 2.19 -18.14 -0.26
C GLU A 321 2.30 -17.35 -1.56
N VAL A 322 3.35 -16.53 -1.63
CA VAL A 322 3.82 -15.90 -2.85
C VAL A 322 5.30 -16.24 -2.99
N PRO A 323 5.67 -17.19 -3.87
CA PRO A 323 7.06 -17.63 -4.01
C PRO A 323 8.00 -16.51 -4.43
N LEU A 324 9.28 -16.65 -4.08
CA LEU A 324 10.34 -15.79 -4.62
C LEU A 324 10.46 -15.99 -6.15
N PRO A 325 10.73 -14.92 -6.92
CA PRO A 325 10.75 -14.93 -8.38
C PRO A 325 11.97 -15.59 -9.01
#